data_AF-A0A2S6QB59-F1
#
_entry.id   AF-A0A2S6QB59-F1
#
_cell.length_a   1.000
_cell.length_b   1.000
_cell.length_c   1.000
_cell.angle_alpha   90.00
_cell.angle_beta   90.00
_cell.angle_gamma   90.00
#
_symmetry.space_group_name_H-M   'P 1'
#
loop_
_entity.id
_entity.type
_entity.pdbx_description
1 polymer ?
#
loop_
_entity_poly.entity_id
_entity_poly.type
_entity_poly.pdbx_seq_one_letter_code
_entity_poly.pdbx_strand_id
1 'polypeptide(L)'
;MNIKVNNSSSVKKAGKTSKSKASSAEGLGFASALEQAQGASKAEATSAVSSVDAINSFVLDTAEQVPTQSKQRGYYILDLLEELEQDILEGKQTQVADKLEKALAVDSVDKDSLPPVVKELMDEIDARAAIELEKLRS
;
A
#
# COMPACT_ATOMS: atom_id res chain seq x y z
N MET A 1 -31.59 36.41 43.25
CA MET A 1 -31.17 35.04 43.65
C MET A 1 -29.66 35.03 43.74
N ASN A 2 -29.14 34.76 44.93
CA ASN A 2 -27.72 34.82 45.27
C ASN A 2 -27.14 33.39 45.24
N ILE A 3 -26.15 33.13 44.38
CA ILE A 3 -25.43 31.85 44.41
C ILE A 3 -24.22 32.01 45.32
N LYS A 4 -24.24 31.24 46.41
CA LYS A 4 -23.20 31.18 47.44
C LYS A 4 -22.23 30.05 47.08
N VAL A 5 -21.01 30.39 46.67
CA VAL A 5 -19.94 29.41 46.48
C VAL A 5 -19.27 29.12 47.81
N ASN A 6 -19.25 27.85 48.22
CA ASN A 6 -18.63 27.42 49.47
C ASN A 6 -17.46 26.48 49.20
N ASN A 7 -16.40 26.77 49.94
CA ASN A 7 -15.36 25.89 50.46
C ASN A 7 -14.05 25.74 49.66
N SER A 8 -13.05 26.46 50.17
CA SER A 8 -11.63 26.18 50.01
C SER A 8 -11.18 25.15 51.04
N SER A 9 -10.36 24.18 50.65
CA SER A 9 -9.37 23.63 51.57
C SER A 9 -8.06 23.35 50.83
N SER A 10 -7.05 24.08 51.29
CA SER A 10 -5.67 24.06 50.84
C SER A 10 -4.85 22.96 51.54
N VAL A 11 -3.69 22.64 50.93
CA VAL A 11 -2.41 22.13 51.52
C VAL A 11 -2.22 20.61 51.66
N LYS A 12 -1.05 19.97 51.49
CA LYS A 12 0.34 20.41 51.20
C LYS A 12 1.22 19.20 50.75
N LYS A 13 1.95 19.37 49.63
CA LYS A 13 3.38 19.08 49.31
C LYS A 13 4.16 17.93 50.00
N ALA A 14 4.76 17.05 49.18
CA ALA A 14 6.20 16.66 49.12
C ALA A 14 6.36 15.63 47.97
N GLY A 15 7.40 15.60 47.13
CA GLY A 15 8.79 15.86 47.43
C GLY A 15 9.59 16.51 46.29
N LYS A 16 10.69 17.13 46.71
CA LYS A 16 11.77 17.64 45.86
C LYS A 16 12.65 16.46 45.44
N THR A 17 13.00 16.39 44.17
CA THR A 17 14.37 16.07 43.77
C THR A 17 14.86 17.16 42.81
N SER A 18 16.08 17.59 43.09
CA SER A 18 16.72 18.78 42.56
C SER A 18 17.61 18.46 41.38
N LYS A 19 17.62 19.39 40.41
CA LYS A 19 18.80 19.90 39.71
C LYS A 19 19.54 18.94 38.77
N SER A 20 19.42 19.20 37.47
CA SER A 20 20.59 19.61 36.67
C SER A 20 20.14 20.39 35.43
N LYS A 21 20.83 21.50 35.18
CA LYS A 21 20.72 22.34 34.00
C LYS A 21 21.95 22.03 33.15
N ALA A 22 21.76 21.45 31.96
CA ALA A 22 22.73 21.34 30.88
C ALA A 22 21.93 20.98 29.61
N SER A 23 21.57 21.93 28.76
CA SER A 23 22.31 22.23 27.52
C SER A 23 22.41 21.04 26.55
N SER A 24 21.36 20.81 25.77
CA SER A 24 21.40 20.71 24.30
C SER A 24 20.00 20.35 23.81
N ALA A 25 19.41 21.26 23.05
CA ALA A 25 18.30 20.98 22.17
C ALA A 25 18.78 20.09 20.99
N GLU A 26 17.83 19.57 20.22
CA GLU A 26 17.97 18.61 19.11
C GLU A 26 18.14 17.13 19.53
N GLY A 27 17.04 16.37 19.56
CA GLY A 27 17.11 14.90 19.46
C GLY A 27 16.00 14.08 20.11
N LEU A 28 15.32 14.61 21.15
CA LEU A 28 14.35 13.80 21.92
C LEU A 28 13.00 13.58 21.22
N GLY A 29 12.64 14.43 20.24
CA GLY A 29 11.39 14.30 19.49
C GLY A 29 11.40 13.14 18.49
N PHE A 30 12.53 12.92 17.80
CA PHE A 30 12.64 11.86 16.80
C PHE A 30 12.70 10.47 17.44
N ALA A 31 13.47 10.30 18.52
CA ALA A 31 13.54 9.04 19.25
C ALA A 31 12.18 8.65 19.85
N SER A 32 11.43 9.62 20.41
CA SER A 32 10.09 9.36 20.94
C SER A 32 9.06 9.02 19.85
N ALA A 33 9.20 9.58 18.65
CA ALA A 33 8.35 9.25 17.50
C ALA A 33 8.68 7.86 16.92
N LEU A 34 9.96 7.47 16.91
CA LEU A 34 10.41 6.16 16.45
C LEU A 34 9.95 5.03 17.39
N GLU A 35 10.01 5.26 18.72
CA GLU A 35 9.52 4.31 19.73
C GLU A 35 7.99 4.12 19.65
N GLN A 36 7.23 5.21 19.39
CA GLN A 36 5.78 5.12 19.15
C GLN A 36 5.43 4.38 17.85
N ALA A 37 6.21 4.57 16.78
CA ALA A 37 6.03 3.87 15.51
C ALA A 37 6.32 2.36 15.62
N GLN A 38 7.31 1.96 16.44
CA GLN A 38 7.62 0.56 16.72
C GLN A 38 6.55 -0.13 17.59
N GLY A 39 5.89 0.62 18.49
CA GLY A 39 4.77 0.11 19.28
C GLY A 39 3.47 -0.08 18.49
N ALA A 40 3.18 0.80 17.52
CA ALA A 40 1.98 0.73 16.68
C ALA A 40 2.03 -0.41 15.64
N SER A 41 3.22 -0.76 15.15
CA SER A 41 3.39 -1.78 14.09
C SER A 41 3.05 -3.22 14.51
N LYS A 42 2.84 -3.49 15.82
CA LYS A 42 2.52 -4.84 16.32
C LYS A 42 1.02 -5.12 16.51
N ALA A 43 0.16 -4.09 16.45
CA ALA A 43 -1.27 -4.26 16.73
C ALA A 43 -2.15 -4.39 15.48
N GLU A 44 -1.69 -3.98 14.29
CA GLU A 44 -2.49 -4.01 13.04
C GLU A 44 -2.12 -5.14 12.07
N ALA A 45 -1.02 -5.86 12.32
CA ALA A 45 -0.51 -6.87 11.37
C ALA A 45 -1.33 -8.18 11.31
N THR A 46 -2.26 -8.43 12.24
CA THR A 46 -3.04 -9.69 12.28
C THR A 46 -4.43 -9.59 11.66
N SER A 47 -4.94 -8.39 11.36
CA SER A 47 -6.25 -8.21 10.72
C SER A 47 -6.18 -8.02 9.20
N ALA A 48 -5.00 -7.67 8.65
CA ALA A 48 -4.82 -7.43 7.22
C ALA A 48 -4.64 -8.71 6.39
N VAL A 49 -4.22 -9.83 7.01
CA VAL A 49 -3.97 -11.09 6.28
C VAL A 49 -5.30 -11.80 5.94
N SER A 50 -6.33 -11.63 6.77
CA SER A 50 -7.67 -12.17 6.52
C SER A 50 -8.43 -11.46 5.40
N SER A 51 -8.03 -10.23 5.06
CA SER A 51 -8.65 -9.43 4.00
C SER A 51 -8.30 -9.95 2.61
N VAL A 52 -7.08 -10.48 2.43
CA VAL A 52 -6.62 -11.01 1.14
C VAL A 52 -7.32 -12.33 0.78
N ASP A 53 -7.58 -13.19 1.76
CA ASP A 53 -8.29 -14.46 1.56
C ASP A 53 -9.79 -14.24 1.25
N ALA A 54 -10.39 -13.21 1.86
CA ALA A 54 -11.79 -12.84 1.62
C ALA A 54 -12.04 -12.30 0.19
N ILE A 55 -11.03 -11.71 -0.47
CA ILE A 55 -11.13 -11.26 -1.87
C ILE A 55 -11.19 -12.47 -2.81
N ASN A 56 -10.41 -13.52 -2.55
CA ASN A 56 -10.43 -14.73 -3.37
C ASN A 56 -11.78 -15.46 -3.34
N SER A 57 -12.47 -15.44 -2.19
CA SER A 57 -13.75 -16.14 -2.04
C SER A 57 -14.95 -15.41 -2.68
N PHE A 58 -14.88 -14.09 -2.93
CA PHE A 58 -15.95 -13.33 -3.57
C PHE A 58 -15.95 -13.47 -5.10
N VAL A 59 -14.78 -13.70 -5.70
CA VAL A 59 -14.61 -13.79 -7.17
C VAL A 59 -15.15 -15.11 -7.74
N LEU A 60 -15.31 -16.15 -6.92
CA LEU A 60 -15.57 -17.50 -7.42
C LEU A 60 -17.04 -17.79 -7.79
N ASP A 61 -18.00 -17.09 -7.17
CA ASP A 61 -19.43 -17.46 -7.27
C ASP A 61 -20.21 -16.70 -8.36
N THR A 62 -19.59 -15.67 -8.95
CA THR A 62 -20.15 -14.88 -10.06
C THR A 62 -19.22 -14.84 -11.26
N ALA A 63 -18.44 -15.92 -11.47
CA ALA A 63 -17.64 -16.11 -12.67
C ALA A 63 -18.54 -16.29 -13.91
N GLU A 64 -19.15 -15.19 -14.35
CA GLU A 64 -19.35 -14.96 -15.77
C GLU A 64 -18.06 -15.37 -16.46
N GLN A 65 -18.17 -16.32 -17.40
CA GLN A 65 -17.02 -16.97 -18.01
C GLN A 65 -16.14 -15.91 -18.68
N VAL A 66 -15.10 -15.47 -17.97
CA VAL A 66 -14.12 -14.54 -18.52
C VAL A 66 -13.54 -15.16 -19.79
N PRO A 67 -13.59 -14.46 -20.95
CA PRO A 67 -13.07 -14.99 -22.19
C PRO A 67 -11.62 -15.44 -22.04
N THR A 68 -11.30 -16.59 -22.63
CA THR A 68 -9.95 -17.19 -22.54
C THR A 68 -8.87 -16.24 -23.04
N GLN A 69 -9.16 -15.45 -24.08
CA GLN A 69 -8.23 -14.46 -24.63
C GLN A 69 -7.93 -13.34 -23.63
N SER A 70 -8.93 -12.84 -22.91
CA SER A 70 -8.74 -11.81 -21.88
C SER A 70 -7.88 -12.31 -20.74
N LYS A 71 -8.11 -13.54 -20.27
CA LYS A 71 -7.26 -14.21 -19.28
C LYS A 71 -5.83 -14.34 -19.77
N GLN A 72 -5.63 -14.88 -20.97
CA GLN A 72 -4.30 -15.09 -21.55
C GLN A 72 -3.54 -13.78 -21.71
N ARG A 73 -4.20 -12.72 -22.20
CA ARG A 73 -3.59 -11.39 -22.32
C ARG A 73 -3.21 -10.84 -20.95
N GLY A 74 -4.11 -10.91 -19.97
CA GLY A 74 -3.86 -10.45 -18.61
C GLY A 74 -2.64 -11.14 -17.99
N TYR A 75 -2.61 -12.48 -18.02
CA TYR A 75 -1.47 -13.24 -17.53
C TYR A 75 -0.19 -12.93 -18.29
N TYR A 76 -0.25 -12.80 -19.61
CA TYR A 76 0.92 -12.46 -20.40
C TYR A 76 1.56 -11.13 -19.98
N ILE A 77 0.76 -10.09 -19.74
CA ILE A 77 1.28 -8.80 -19.26
C ILE A 77 1.84 -8.92 -17.83
N LEU A 78 1.17 -9.67 -16.95
CA LEU A 78 1.64 -9.91 -15.59
C LEU A 78 2.98 -10.67 -15.57
N ASP A 79 3.15 -11.68 -16.42
CA ASP A 79 4.40 -12.45 -16.53
C ASP A 79 5.55 -11.54 -17.00
N LEU A 80 5.29 -10.63 -17.94
CA LEU A 80 6.28 -9.65 -18.38
C LEU A 80 6.63 -8.64 -17.27
N LEU A 81 5.67 -8.25 -16.43
CA LEU A 81 5.93 -7.39 -15.27
C LEU A 81 6.77 -8.11 -14.22
N GLU A 82 6.53 -9.40 -13.99
CA GLU A 82 7.33 -10.21 -13.08
C GLU A 82 8.77 -10.42 -13.61
N GLU A 83 8.93 -10.70 -14.90
CA GLU A 83 10.26 -10.80 -15.55
C GLU A 83 11.01 -9.46 -15.43
N LEU A 84 10.31 -8.33 -15.62
CA LEU A 84 10.87 -7.00 -15.45
C LEU A 84 11.33 -6.74 -14.00
N GLU A 85 10.51 -7.10 -13.01
CA GLU A 85 10.87 -6.99 -11.60
C GLU A 85 12.13 -7.80 -11.27
N GLN A 86 12.20 -9.04 -11.75
CA GLN A 86 13.36 -9.92 -11.56
C GLN A 86 14.63 -9.31 -12.19
N ASP A 87 14.56 -8.82 -13.43
CA ASP A 87 15.68 -8.17 -14.10
C ASP A 87 16.21 -6.96 -13.29
N ILE A 88 15.30 -6.13 -12.76
CA ILE A 88 15.64 -4.96 -11.94
C ILE A 88 16.32 -5.40 -10.64
N LEU A 89 15.75 -6.37 -9.94
CA LEU A 89 16.30 -6.88 -8.67
C LEU A 89 17.68 -7.50 -8.85
N GLU A 90 17.94 -8.12 -10.00
CA GLU A 90 19.23 -8.69 -10.35
C GLU A 90 20.22 -7.65 -10.92
N GLY A 91 19.78 -6.41 -11.14
CA GLY A 91 20.59 -5.34 -11.73
C GLY A 91 20.95 -5.59 -13.19
N LYS A 92 20.13 -6.38 -13.91
CA LYS A 92 20.33 -6.69 -15.33
C LYS A 92 19.67 -5.63 -16.21
N GLN A 93 20.22 -5.45 -17.41
CA GLN A 93 19.53 -4.69 -18.45
C GLN A 93 18.34 -5.51 -18.95
N THR A 94 17.12 -5.03 -18.72
CA THR A 94 15.91 -5.73 -19.14
C THR A 94 15.71 -5.64 -20.66
N GLN A 95 15.35 -6.76 -21.29
CA GLN A 95 14.86 -6.80 -22.67
C GLN A 95 13.33 -6.90 -22.75
N VAL A 96 12.67 -6.91 -21.59
CA VAL A 96 11.23 -7.15 -21.48
C VAL A 96 10.43 -5.90 -21.78
N ALA A 97 11.02 -4.71 -21.60
CA ALA A 97 10.38 -3.43 -21.89
C ALA A 97 9.80 -3.36 -23.32
N ASP A 98 10.55 -3.80 -24.33
CA ASP A 98 10.08 -3.83 -25.73
C ASP A 98 8.91 -4.79 -25.95
N LYS A 99 8.87 -5.91 -25.22
CA LYS A 99 7.77 -6.88 -25.28
C LYS A 99 6.52 -6.29 -24.62
N LEU A 100 6.69 -5.62 -23.47
CA LEU A 100 5.61 -5.00 -22.72
C LEU A 100 4.98 -3.82 -23.49
N GLU A 101 5.81 -3.00 -24.15
CA GLU A 101 5.33 -1.93 -25.03
C GLU A 101 4.49 -2.48 -26.19
N LYS A 102 4.95 -3.56 -26.84
CA LYS A 102 4.17 -4.24 -27.88
C LYS A 102 2.87 -4.82 -27.35
N ALA A 103 2.89 -5.43 -26.15
CA ALA A 103 1.70 -6.01 -25.54
C ALA A 103 0.61 -4.94 -25.28
N LEU A 104 1.01 -3.74 -24.85
CA LEU A 104 0.11 -2.62 -24.63
C LEU A 104 -0.42 -2.00 -25.93
N ALA A 105 0.38 -2.01 -27.00
CA ALA A 105 -0.03 -1.48 -28.30
C ALA A 105 -1.04 -2.39 -29.03
N VAL A 106 -1.15 -3.67 -28.66
CA VAL A 106 -2.05 -4.62 -29.31
C VAL A 106 -3.39 -4.69 -28.58
N ASP A 107 -4.43 -4.22 -29.26
CA ASP A 107 -5.81 -4.38 -28.82
C ASP A 107 -6.33 -5.79 -29.19
N SER A 108 -5.94 -6.78 -28.40
CA SER A 108 -6.23 -8.20 -28.63
C SER A 108 -7.54 -8.68 -27.98
N VAL A 109 -8.22 -7.81 -27.23
CA VAL A 109 -9.39 -8.15 -26.43
C VAL A 109 -10.41 -7.02 -26.54
N ASP A 110 -11.62 -7.33 -26.99
CA ASP A 110 -12.74 -6.39 -26.94
C ASP A 110 -13.17 -6.16 -25.48
N LYS A 111 -12.62 -5.13 -24.86
CA LYS A 111 -12.87 -4.78 -23.45
C LYS A 111 -14.32 -4.40 -23.17
N ASP A 112 -15.06 -3.90 -24.16
CA ASP A 112 -16.45 -3.46 -23.96
C ASP A 112 -17.42 -4.64 -23.88
N SER A 113 -17.01 -5.81 -24.38
CA SER A 113 -17.74 -7.07 -24.25
C SER A 113 -17.51 -7.79 -22.91
N LEU A 114 -16.59 -7.30 -22.06
CA LEU A 114 -16.21 -7.97 -20.82
C LEU A 114 -17.13 -7.63 -19.65
N PRO A 115 -17.27 -8.55 -18.68
CA PRO A 115 -17.85 -8.22 -17.38
C PRO A 115 -17.16 -6.99 -16.76
N PRO A 116 -17.90 -6.09 -16.08
CA PRO A 116 -17.34 -4.84 -15.56
C PRO A 116 -16.09 -5.04 -14.68
N VAL A 117 -16.11 -6.05 -13.81
CA VAL A 117 -14.99 -6.37 -12.90
C VAL A 117 -13.75 -6.82 -13.68
N VAL A 118 -13.94 -7.59 -14.76
CA VAL A 118 -12.82 -8.04 -15.60
C VAL A 118 -12.23 -6.87 -16.37
N LYS A 119 -13.09 -6.00 -16.91
CA LYS A 119 -12.65 -4.79 -17.62
C LYS A 119 -11.80 -3.91 -16.71
N GLU A 120 -12.28 -3.64 -15.49
CA GLU A 120 -11.54 -2.85 -14.50
C GLU A 120 -10.18 -3.47 -14.17
N LEU A 121 -10.12 -4.79 -13.95
CA LEU A 121 -8.86 -5.49 -13.71
C LEU A 121 -7.90 -5.40 -14.91
N MET A 122 -8.40 -5.52 -16.14
CA MET A 122 -7.57 -5.37 -17.34
C MET A 122 -7.04 -3.95 -17.49
N ASP A 123 -7.86 -2.94 -17.19
CA ASP A 123 -7.45 -1.53 -17.23
C ASP A 123 -6.40 -1.21 -16.16
N GLU A 124 -6.51 -1.79 -14.97
CA GLU A 124 -5.50 -1.66 -13.91
C GLU A 124 -4.15 -2.29 -14.31
N ILE A 125 -4.19 -3.51 -14.88
CA ILE A 125 -2.98 -4.20 -15.38
C ILE A 125 -2.29 -3.35 -16.46
N ASP A 126 -3.05 -2.83 -17.42
CA ASP A 126 -2.52 -2.00 -18.49
C ASP A 126 -1.95 -0.67 -17.96
N ALA A 127 -2.64 -0.02 -17.03
CA ALA A 127 -2.17 1.21 -16.40
C ALA A 127 -0.85 0.98 -15.64
N ARG A 128 -0.73 -0.12 -14.90
CA ARG A 128 0.50 -0.46 -14.19
C ARG A 128 1.65 -0.73 -15.16
N ALA A 129 1.41 -1.49 -16.22
CA ALA A 129 2.42 -1.73 -17.25
C ALA A 129 2.90 -0.44 -17.93
N ALA A 130 1.99 0.48 -18.24
CA ALA A 130 2.36 1.78 -18.81
C ALA A 130 3.21 2.63 -17.84
N ILE A 131 2.86 2.62 -16.55
CA ILE A 131 3.62 3.33 -15.51
C ILE A 131 5.02 2.74 -15.36
N GLU A 132 5.16 1.41 -15.31
CA GLU A 132 6.48 0.77 -15.18
C GLU A 132 7.36 1.07 -16.40
N LEU A 133 6.81 1.06 -17.62
CA LEU A 133 7.55 1.48 -18.82
C LEU A 133 8.04 2.93 -18.74
N GLU A 134 7.21 3.84 -18.23
CA GLU A 134 7.59 5.25 -18.10
C GLU A 134 8.70 5.43 -17.06
N LYS A 135 8.66 4.69 -15.94
CA LYS A 135 9.73 4.71 -14.93
C LYS A 135 11.08 4.26 -15.48
N LEU A 136 11.10 3.34 -16.46
CA LEU A 136 12.35 2.91 -17.11
C LEU A 136 12.92 3.96 -18.07
N ARG A 137 12.09 4.91 -18.52
CA ARG A 137 12.47 5.98 -19.46
C ARG A 137 12.92 7.25 -18.74
N SER A 138 12.45 7.47 -17.50
CA SER A 138 12.78 8.62 -16.64
C SER A 138 14.09 8.46 -15.89
#